data_AF-F2JU60-F1
#
_entry.id   AF-F2JU60-F1
#
_cell.length_a   1.000
_cell.length_b   1.000
_cell.length_c   1.000
_cell.angle_alpha   90.00
_cell.angle_beta   90.00
_cell.angle_gamma   90.00
#
_symmetry.space_group_name_H-M   'P 1'
#
loop_
_entity.id
_entity.type
_entity.pdbx_description
1 polymer ?
#
loop_
_entity_poly.entity_id
_entity_poly.type
_entity_poly.pdbx_seq_one_letter_code
_entity_poly.pdbx_strand_id
1 'polypeptide(L)'
;MIENQQQTLNDILESMNDIYIILPDKRVAYLTLDNYKNPDRVVESVSVDGEFIKRVFLNYEGVYPSNLLSPAVTKVIEWNLEDSENLETGYFIDLRKLGMNRVNMVDVLENNSPEADTPIPSQNLPKTDNLFIPVPNEKKYQLRETPQKNNLYIAYFSEPTKTRSDSECYSYKVAYIPHDDIENYIVSETDTVSIQHLKAYYGDTRVQAGSINPLDIGYSPDALAQEVNTSLAFAACYVANLETFK
;
A
#
# COMPACT_ATOMS: atom_id res chain seq x y z
N MET A 1 28.71 0.31 -16.04
CA MET A 1 28.14 1.67 -15.91
C MET A 1 26.62 1.62 -16.02
N ILE A 2 26.06 0.97 -17.05
CA ILE A 2 24.60 0.77 -17.21
C ILE A 2 23.99 -0.11 -16.09
N GLU A 3 24.63 -1.23 -15.73
CA GLU A 3 24.14 -2.12 -14.65
C GLU A 3 24.03 -1.43 -13.29
N ASN A 4 24.99 -0.55 -12.95
CA ASN A 4 24.93 0.21 -11.70
C ASN A 4 23.77 1.22 -11.70
N GLN A 5 23.40 1.79 -12.86
CA GLN A 5 22.27 2.73 -12.95
C GLN A 5 20.93 2.02 -12.81
N GLN A 6 20.79 0.81 -13.37
CA GLN A 6 19.55 0.02 -13.24
C GLN A 6 19.34 -0.46 -11.80
N GLN A 7 20.41 -0.86 -11.11
CA GLN A 7 20.32 -1.25 -9.70
C GLN A 7 19.89 -0.06 -8.82
N THR A 8 20.52 1.11 -9.00
CA THR A 8 20.13 2.33 -8.28
C THR A 8 18.69 2.73 -8.53
N LEU A 9 18.19 2.61 -9.77
CA LEU A 9 16.78 2.86 -10.08
C LEU A 9 15.85 1.89 -9.33
N ASN A 10 16.19 0.60 -9.32
CA ASN A 10 15.40 -0.41 -8.61
C ASN A 10 15.36 -0.14 -7.10
N ASP A 11 16.50 0.15 -6.48
CA ASP A 11 16.58 0.44 -5.04
C ASP A 11 15.66 1.63 -4.67
N ILE A 12 15.59 2.63 -5.54
CA ILE A 12 14.74 3.80 -5.33
C ILE A 12 13.27 3.46 -5.53
N LEU A 13 12.94 2.74 -6.61
CA LEU A 13 11.56 2.29 -6.85
C LEU A 13 11.07 1.39 -5.71
N GLU A 14 11.94 0.59 -5.09
CA GLU A 14 11.62 -0.17 -3.89
C GLU A 14 11.35 0.75 -2.69
N SER A 15 12.21 1.75 -2.43
CA SER A 15 11.98 2.71 -1.35
C SER A 15 10.69 3.54 -1.52
N MET A 16 10.23 3.74 -2.76
CA MET A 16 8.94 4.42 -3.03
C MET A 16 7.72 3.63 -2.55
N ASN A 17 7.91 2.36 -2.21
CA ASN A 17 6.88 1.49 -1.67
C ASN A 17 6.80 1.50 -0.13
N ASP A 18 7.68 2.25 0.53
CA ASP A 18 7.59 2.44 1.97
C ASP A 18 6.35 3.25 2.36
N ILE A 19 5.88 3.07 3.59
CA ILE A 19 4.62 3.62 4.08
C ILE A 19 4.82 4.29 5.43
N TYR A 20 4.46 5.57 5.52
CA TYR A 20 4.16 6.23 6.78
C TYR A 20 2.69 6.04 7.13
N ILE A 21 2.43 5.58 8.34
CA ILE A 21 1.07 5.30 8.83
C ILE A 21 0.82 6.17 10.06
N ILE A 22 -0.10 7.13 9.93
CA ILE A 22 -0.58 7.92 11.07
C ILE A 22 -1.68 7.11 11.77
N LEU A 23 -1.37 6.60 12.96
CA LEU A 23 -2.26 5.77 13.76
C LEU A 23 -3.41 6.59 14.38
N PRO A 24 -4.50 5.94 14.85
CA PRO A 24 -5.62 6.65 15.49
C PRO A 24 -5.23 7.49 16.72
N ASP A 25 -4.18 7.07 17.43
CA ASP A 25 -3.59 7.77 18.58
C ASP A 25 -2.57 8.85 18.20
N LYS A 26 -2.42 9.13 16.89
CA LYS A 26 -1.53 10.13 16.29
C LYS A 26 -0.04 9.78 16.32
N ARG A 27 0.33 8.58 16.78
CA ARG A 27 1.69 8.08 16.55
C ARG A 27 1.88 7.76 15.07
N VAL A 28 3.12 7.76 14.62
CA VAL A 28 3.46 7.42 13.24
C VAL A 28 4.26 6.13 13.24
N ALA A 29 3.83 5.16 12.43
CA ALA A 29 4.62 3.99 12.09
C ALA A 29 5.27 4.18 10.71
N TYR A 30 6.47 3.66 10.52
CA TYR A 30 7.15 3.61 9.23
C TYR A 30 7.48 2.16 8.87
N LEU A 31 6.91 1.70 7.77
CA LEU A 31 7.08 0.34 7.29
C LEU A 31 7.77 0.36 5.92
N THR A 32 8.85 -0.38 5.79
CA THR A 32 9.52 -0.58 4.51
C THR A 32 8.84 -1.69 3.70
N LEU A 33 9.09 -1.74 2.39
CA LEU A 33 8.64 -2.83 1.53
C LEU A 33 8.93 -4.21 2.12
N ASP A 34 10.15 -4.43 2.62
CA ASP A 34 10.56 -5.70 3.21
C ASP A 34 9.75 -6.10 4.45
N ASN A 35 9.27 -5.13 5.22
CA ASN A 35 8.48 -5.41 6.42
C ASN A 35 7.17 -6.14 6.07
N TYR A 36 6.54 -5.79 4.94
CA TYR A 36 5.27 -6.38 4.53
C TYR A 36 5.39 -7.37 3.35
N LYS A 37 6.51 -7.41 2.63
CA LYS A 37 6.76 -8.40 1.57
C LYS A 37 7.09 -9.81 2.11
N ASN A 38 7.35 -9.94 3.41
CA ASN A 38 7.62 -11.22 4.07
C ASN A 38 6.53 -12.27 3.75
N PRO A 39 6.86 -13.42 3.12
CA PRO A 39 5.90 -14.47 2.76
C PRO A 39 5.06 -15.00 3.93
N ASP A 40 5.59 -14.99 5.15
CA ASP A 40 4.88 -15.46 6.35
C ASP A 40 3.74 -14.51 6.75
N ARG A 41 3.78 -13.27 6.29
CA ARG A 41 2.73 -12.26 6.51
C ARG A 41 1.69 -12.24 5.40
N VAL A 42 1.92 -12.93 4.29
CA VAL A 42 1.01 -12.90 3.13
C VAL A 42 -0.23 -13.76 3.42
N VAL A 43 -1.38 -13.09 3.44
CA VAL A 43 -2.70 -13.69 3.69
C VAL A 43 -3.54 -13.83 2.43
N GLU A 44 -3.19 -13.14 1.35
CA GLU A 44 -3.81 -13.31 0.03
C GLU A 44 -2.77 -13.04 -1.07
N SER A 45 -2.82 -13.80 -2.16
CA SER A 45 -1.96 -13.63 -3.32
C SER A 45 -2.67 -14.04 -4.60
N VAL A 46 -2.46 -13.24 -5.66
CA VAL A 46 -2.93 -13.51 -7.01
C VAL A 46 -1.73 -13.44 -7.95
N SER A 47 -1.50 -14.51 -8.71
CA SER A 47 -0.41 -14.61 -9.68
C SER A 47 -0.86 -14.38 -11.12
N VAL A 48 0.11 -14.27 -12.03
CA VAL A 48 -0.08 -13.90 -13.43
C VAL A 48 -0.88 -14.95 -14.22
N ASP A 49 -0.79 -16.20 -13.80
CA ASP A 49 -1.60 -17.32 -14.30
C ASP A 49 -3.05 -17.30 -13.77
N GLY A 50 -3.42 -16.32 -12.95
CA GLY A 50 -4.71 -16.24 -12.28
C GLY A 50 -4.87 -17.26 -11.16
N GLU A 51 -3.80 -17.91 -10.71
CA GLU A 51 -3.87 -18.72 -9.50
C GLU A 51 -4.03 -17.83 -8.27
N PHE A 52 -4.97 -18.22 -7.41
CA PHE A 52 -5.26 -17.54 -6.16
C PHE A 52 -4.69 -18.37 -5.02
N ILE A 53 -3.61 -17.89 -4.40
CA ILE A 53 -2.96 -18.54 -3.28
C ILE A 53 -3.35 -17.79 -2.01
N LYS A 54 -4.18 -18.44 -1.17
CA LYS A 54 -4.88 -17.85 -0.01
C LYS A 54 -5.87 -16.76 -0.44
N ARG A 55 -7.12 -16.83 0.03
CA ARG A 55 -8.22 -15.93 -0.34
C ARG A 55 -8.90 -15.45 0.94
N VAL A 56 -8.64 -14.21 1.34
CA VAL A 56 -9.25 -13.65 2.55
C VAL A 56 -10.35 -12.68 2.16
N PHE A 57 -10.06 -11.78 1.21
CA PHE A 57 -11.01 -10.73 0.83
C PHE A 57 -11.69 -11.04 -0.49
N LEU A 58 -11.03 -11.75 -1.40
CA LEU A 58 -11.68 -12.20 -2.62
C LEU A 58 -12.60 -13.39 -2.38
N ASN A 59 -13.84 -13.30 -2.85
CA ASN A 59 -14.75 -14.45 -2.85
C ASN A 59 -14.35 -15.51 -3.91
N TYR A 60 -15.12 -16.61 -3.99
CA TYR A 60 -14.89 -17.68 -4.96
C TYR A 60 -14.99 -17.20 -6.43
N GLU A 61 -15.76 -16.15 -6.69
CA GLU A 61 -15.96 -15.50 -7.99
C GLU A 61 -14.91 -14.42 -8.29
N GLY A 62 -13.92 -14.21 -7.41
CA GLY A 62 -12.91 -13.16 -7.59
C GLY A 62 -13.42 -11.74 -7.41
N VAL A 63 -14.50 -11.57 -6.65
CA VAL A 63 -15.13 -10.27 -6.38
C VAL A 63 -14.74 -9.78 -4.99
N TYR A 64 -14.35 -8.50 -4.91
CA TYR A 64 -14.07 -7.82 -3.64
C TYR A 64 -15.34 -7.32 -2.94
N PRO A 65 -15.34 -7.31 -1.59
CA PRO A 65 -16.27 -6.54 -0.78
C PRO A 65 -16.27 -5.06 -1.15
N SER A 66 -17.45 -4.46 -1.23
CA SER A 66 -17.63 -3.06 -1.67
C SER A 66 -16.90 -2.05 -0.78
N ASN A 67 -16.74 -2.34 0.52
CA ASN A 67 -16.05 -1.46 1.46
C ASN A 67 -14.52 -1.44 1.27
N LEU A 68 -13.96 -2.47 0.60
CA LEU A 68 -12.54 -2.59 0.29
C LEU A 68 -12.22 -2.14 -1.14
N LEU A 69 -13.19 -2.27 -2.05
CA LEU A 69 -12.97 -2.02 -3.48
C LEU A 69 -12.67 -0.57 -3.84
N SER A 70 -13.25 0.45 -3.17
CA SER A 70 -13.13 1.84 -3.63
C SER A 70 -12.03 2.66 -2.92
N PRO A 71 -11.95 2.73 -1.59
CA PRO A 71 -10.98 3.60 -0.92
C PRO A 71 -9.53 3.09 -1.02
N ALA A 72 -8.56 3.99 -0.94
CA ALA A 72 -7.14 3.63 -0.77
C ALA A 72 -6.82 3.22 0.67
N VAL A 73 -7.56 3.76 1.65
CA VAL A 73 -7.49 3.36 3.05
C VAL A 73 -8.93 3.18 3.55
N THR A 74 -9.20 2.09 4.26
CA THR A 74 -10.54 1.76 4.77
C THR A 74 -10.45 0.81 5.96
N LYS A 75 -11.60 0.42 6.52
CA LYS A 75 -11.68 -0.53 7.63
C LYS A 75 -11.97 -1.94 7.12
N VAL A 76 -11.26 -2.90 7.70
CA VAL A 76 -11.62 -4.33 7.64
C VAL A 76 -12.56 -4.61 8.80
N ILE A 77 -13.79 -5.00 8.47
CA ILE A 77 -14.84 -5.31 9.45
C ILE A 77 -14.98 -6.83 9.61
N GLU A 78 -15.67 -7.28 10.67
CA GLU A 78 -15.84 -8.72 10.95
C GLU A 78 -16.46 -9.46 9.76
N TRP A 79 -17.42 -8.84 9.07
CA TRP A 79 -18.01 -9.41 7.85
C TRP A 79 -16.97 -9.75 6.76
N ASN A 80 -15.88 -8.99 6.66
CA ASN A 80 -14.83 -9.28 5.69
C ASN A 80 -13.97 -10.50 6.06
N LEU A 81 -14.09 -10.99 7.30
CA LEU A 81 -13.21 -12.01 7.88
C LEU A 81 -13.99 -13.26 8.32
N GLU A 82 -15.27 -13.41 7.96
CA GLU A 82 -16.13 -14.50 8.46
C GLU A 82 -15.54 -15.90 8.19
N ASP A 83 -14.81 -16.07 7.09
CA ASP A 83 -14.18 -17.33 6.70
C ASP A 83 -12.69 -17.43 7.08
N SER A 84 -12.16 -16.46 7.83
CA SER A 84 -10.72 -16.37 8.15
C SER A 84 -10.42 -16.74 9.60
N GLU A 85 -9.72 -17.85 9.79
CA GLU A 85 -9.20 -18.24 11.11
C GLU A 85 -7.93 -17.43 11.42
N ASN A 86 -7.86 -16.82 12.62
CA ASN A 86 -6.70 -16.07 13.16
C ASN A 86 -6.46 -14.67 12.58
N LEU A 87 -7.41 -14.10 11.85
CA LEU A 87 -7.37 -12.71 11.40
C LEU A 87 -8.33 -11.85 12.23
N GLU A 88 -7.94 -10.61 12.49
CA GLU A 88 -8.71 -9.67 13.30
C GLU A 88 -9.03 -8.39 12.53
N THR A 89 -10.10 -7.70 12.91
CA THR A 89 -10.48 -6.40 12.32
C THR A 89 -9.33 -5.40 12.42
N GLY A 90 -9.32 -4.43 11.50
CA GLY A 90 -8.25 -3.45 11.41
C GLY A 90 -8.45 -2.51 10.22
N TYR A 91 -7.36 -2.18 9.54
CA TYR A 91 -7.34 -1.23 8.45
C TYR A 91 -6.76 -1.85 7.19
N PHE A 92 -7.41 -1.60 6.06
CA PHE A 92 -6.93 -2.00 4.75
C PHE A 92 -6.28 -0.80 4.06
N ILE A 93 -5.05 -0.98 3.59
CA ILE A 93 -4.25 0.01 2.87
C ILE A 93 -3.97 -0.56 1.48
N ASP A 94 -4.56 0.03 0.45
CA ASP A 94 -4.42 -0.39 -0.94
C ASP A 94 -3.33 0.44 -1.65
N LEU A 95 -2.08 -0.01 -1.55
CA LEU A 95 -0.96 0.63 -2.23
C LEU A 95 -1.03 0.46 -3.75
N ARG A 96 -1.79 -0.50 -4.26
CA ARG A 96 -1.94 -0.68 -5.71
C ARG A 96 -2.56 0.57 -6.33
N LYS A 97 -3.60 1.11 -5.69
CA LYS A 97 -4.26 2.36 -6.12
C LYS A 97 -3.37 3.58 -5.99
N LEU A 98 -2.57 3.63 -4.93
CA LEU A 98 -1.65 4.75 -4.71
C LEU A 98 -0.45 4.69 -5.67
N GLY A 99 -0.02 3.48 -6.06
CA GLY A 99 1.21 3.25 -6.81
C GLY A 99 1.10 3.34 -8.32
N MET A 100 -0.07 3.07 -8.90
CA MET A 100 -0.25 3.09 -10.37
C MET A 100 0.13 4.44 -11.01
N ASN A 101 -0.18 5.56 -10.35
CA ASN A 101 0.19 6.87 -10.89
C ASN A 101 1.68 7.20 -10.73
N ARG A 102 2.41 6.53 -9.83
CA ARG A 102 3.72 7.01 -9.37
C ARG A 102 4.87 6.42 -10.17
N VAL A 103 4.87 5.10 -10.36
CA VAL A 103 5.89 4.42 -11.18
C VAL A 103 5.76 4.86 -12.65
N ASN A 104 4.53 5.05 -13.13
CA ASN A 104 4.26 5.55 -14.48
C ASN A 104 4.76 7.00 -14.70
N MET A 105 4.90 7.82 -13.65
CA MET A 105 5.43 9.18 -13.79
C MET A 105 6.96 9.23 -13.85
N VAL A 106 7.65 8.20 -13.36
CA VAL A 106 9.12 8.07 -13.49
C VAL A 106 9.53 7.93 -14.96
N ASP A 107 8.69 7.26 -15.76
CA ASP A 107 8.85 7.05 -17.21
C ASP A 107 8.96 8.35 -18.03
N VAL A 108 8.43 9.48 -17.53
CA VAL A 108 8.37 10.73 -18.31
C VAL A 108 9.74 11.45 -18.38
N LEU A 109 10.72 11.07 -17.55
CA LEU A 109 11.90 11.92 -17.29
C LEU A 109 13.26 11.31 -17.68
N GLU A 110 13.39 10.00 -17.93
CA GLU A 110 14.69 9.36 -18.22
C GLU A 110 14.65 8.34 -19.36
N ASN A 111 15.77 8.19 -20.10
CA ASN A 111 15.97 7.12 -21.11
C ASN A 111 16.07 5.70 -20.49
N ASN A 112 15.81 5.54 -19.19
CA ASN A 112 15.82 4.29 -18.43
C ASN A 112 14.45 4.13 -17.74
N SER A 113 13.43 3.79 -18.52
CA SER A 113 12.07 3.60 -18.02
C SER A 113 11.96 2.31 -17.19
N PRO A 114 11.15 2.30 -16.11
CA PRO A 114 10.84 1.06 -15.42
C PRO A 114 10.11 0.09 -16.37
N GLU A 115 10.42 -1.20 -16.26
CA GLU A 115 9.80 -2.23 -17.10
C GLU A 115 8.28 -2.28 -16.89
N ALA A 116 7.56 -2.61 -17.97
CA ALA A 116 6.13 -2.89 -17.89
C ALA A 116 5.86 -4.21 -17.17
N ASP A 117 4.86 -4.22 -16.29
CA ASP A 117 4.38 -5.44 -15.66
C ASP A 117 3.57 -6.31 -16.63
N THR A 118 3.48 -7.61 -16.33
CA THR A 118 2.69 -8.56 -17.14
C THR A 118 1.26 -8.63 -16.60
N PRO A 119 0.24 -8.24 -17.40
CA PRO A 119 -1.15 -8.34 -16.96
C PRO A 119 -1.58 -9.81 -16.86
N ILE A 120 -2.51 -10.08 -15.94
CA ILE A 120 -3.18 -11.37 -15.84
C ILE A 120 -4.06 -11.54 -17.09
N PRO A 121 -3.86 -12.58 -17.92
CA PRO A 121 -4.66 -12.76 -19.11
C PRO A 121 -6.15 -12.88 -18.79
N SER A 122 -7.00 -12.21 -19.57
CA SER A 122 -8.46 -12.18 -19.33
C SER A 122 -9.12 -13.56 -19.19
N GLN A 123 -8.59 -14.60 -19.84
CA GLN A 123 -9.07 -15.98 -19.73
C GLN A 123 -8.78 -16.64 -18.37
N ASN A 124 -7.81 -16.12 -17.63
CA ASN A 124 -7.42 -16.57 -16.30
C ASN A 124 -8.16 -15.79 -15.20
N LEU A 125 -8.78 -14.66 -15.55
CA LEU A 125 -9.60 -13.89 -14.62
C LEU A 125 -10.96 -14.57 -14.41
N PRO A 126 -11.49 -14.57 -13.17
CA PRO A 126 -12.83 -15.04 -12.89
C PRO A 126 -13.87 -14.29 -13.74
N LYS A 127 -14.78 -15.04 -14.36
CA LYS A 127 -15.95 -14.46 -15.04
C LYS A 127 -17.00 -14.17 -13.99
N THR A 128 -17.19 -12.90 -13.66
CA THR A 128 -18.19 -12.44 -12.71
C THR A 128 -19.17 -11.50 -13.40
N ASP A 129 -20.47 -11.70 -13.12
CA ASP A 129 -21.52 -10.74 -13.50
C ASP A 129 -21.64 -9.60 -12.48
N ASN A 130 -21.03 -9.77 -11.30
CA ASN A 130 -21.05 -8.81 -10.19
C ASN A 130 -19.74 -8.02 -10.14
N LEU A 131 -19.85 -6.69 -10.10
CA LEU A 131 -18.70 -5.78 -9.95
C LEU A 131 -18.16 -5.74 -8.52
N PHE A 132 -19.03 -5.97 -7.52
CA PHE A 132 -18.68 -5.95 -6.10
C PHE A 132 -19.72 -6.70 -5.26
N ILE A 133 -19.35 -7.07 -4.04
CA ILE A 133 -20.27 -7.63 -3.04
C ILE A 133 -20.63 -6.54 -2.04
N PRO A 134 -21.90 -6.08 -1.96
CA PRO A 134 -22.29 -5.08 -0.99
C PRO A 134 -22.25 -5.64 0.44
N VAL A 135 -21.85 -4.79 1.40
CA VAL A 135 -21.96 -5.11 2.83
C VAL A 135 -23.44 -5.40 3.17
N PRO A 136 -23.76 -6.59 3.75
CA PRO A 136 -25.12 -6.95 4.15
C PRO A 136 -25.73 -5.90 5.09
N ASN A 137 -27.04 -5.65 4.96
CA ASN A 137 -27.70 -4.54 5.66
C ASN A 137 -27.55 -4.66 7.19
N GLU A 138 -27.66 -5.88 7.71
CA GLU A 138 -27.50 -6.25 9.10
C GLU A 138 -26.06 -6.10 9.61
N LYS A 139 -25.06 -6.03 8.72
CA LYS A 139 -23.64 -5.84 9.06
C LYS A 139 -23.15 -4.40 8.85
N LYS A 140 -23.97 -3.52 8.23
CA LYS A 140 -23.57 -2.12 7.94
C LYS A 140 -23.21 -1.31 9.18
N TYR A 141 -23.67 -1.69 10.37
CA TYR A 141 -23.29 -1.02 11.62
C TYR A 141 -21.77 -1.11 11.87
N GLN A 142 -21.12 -2.22 11.48
CA GLN A 142 -19.68 -2.44 11.64
C GLN A 142 -18.84 -1.41 10.87
N LEU A 143 -19.38 -0.86 9.77
CA LEU A 143 -18.71 0.21 9.02
C LEU A 143 -18.55 1.51 9.81
N ARG A 144 -19.30 1.68 10.90
CA ARG A 144 -19.21 2.86 11.79
C ARG A 144 -18.30 2.61 12.97
N GLU A 145 -18.02 1.36 13.30
CA GLU A 145 -17.19 0.99 14.45
C GLU A 145 -15.72 1.24 14.15
N THR A 146 -14.98 1.76 15.11
CA THR A 146 -13.52 1.86 15.03
C THR A 146 -12.93 0.50 15.43
N PRO A 147 -12.00 -0.07 14.65
CA PRO A 147 -11.31 -1.30 15.04
C PRO A 147 -10.66 -1.13 16.42
N GLN A 148 -10.78 -2.14 17.28
CA GLN A 148 -10.21 -2.09 18.63
C GLN A 148 -8.68 -2.12 18.62
N LYS A 149 -8.11 -2.72 17.58
CA LYS A 149 -6.68 -2.88 17.35
C LYS A 149 -6.30 -2.29 16.00
N ASN A 150 -5.09 -1.80 15.89
CA ASN A 150 -4.60 -1.17 14.67
C ASN A 150 -4.06 -2.18 13.63
N ASN A 151 -4.57 -3.41 13.58
CA ASN A 151 -4.11 -4.42 12.62
C ASN A 151 -4.12 -3.87 11.19
N LEU A 152 -3.13 -4.21 10.37
CA LEU A 152 -2.99 -3.69 9.00
C LEU A 152 -3.10 -4.81 7.98
N TYR A 153 -3.81 -4.52 6.89
CA TYR A 153 -3.88 -5.32 5.68
C TYR A 153 -3.35 -4.47 4.53
N ILE A 154 -2.17 -4.79 4.04
CA ILE A 154 -1.46 -3.98 3.04
C ILE A 154 -1.54 -4.70 1.71
N ALA A 155 -2.29 -4.16 0.74
CA ALA A 155 -2.35 -4.69 -0.61
C ALA A 155 -1.32 -3.99 -1.51
N TYR A 156 -0.46 -4.77 -2.15
CA TYR A 156 0.65 -4.29 -2.98
C TYR A 156 0.83 -5.19 -4.20
N PHE A 157 1.36 -4.64 -5.29
CA PHE A 157 1.66 -5.44 -6.48
C PHE A 157 2.83 -6.39 -6.21
N SER A 158 2.81 -7.55 -6.85
CA SER A 158 3.89 -8.54 -6.72
C SER A 158 5.24 -8.03 -7.23
N GLU A 159 5.20 -7.16 -8.25
CA GLU A 159 6.38 -6.54 -8.89
C GLU A 159 6.38 -5.01 -8.68
N PRO A 160 6.57 -4.50 -7.46
CA PRO A 160 6.23 -3.11 -7.08
C PRO A 160 7.00 -2.02 -7.84
N THR A 161 8.09 -2.36 -8.54
CA THR A 161 8.92 -1.44 -9.34
C THR A 161 8.48 -1.30 -10.80
N LYS A 162 7.51 -2.10 -11.26
CA LYS A 162 7.06 -2.09 -12.66
C LYS A 162 5.93 -1.10 -12.95
N THR A 163 5.87 -0.59 -14.17
CA THR A 163 4.77 0.26 -14.68
C THR A 163 3.53 -0.56 -15.03
N ARG A 164 2.34 0.06 -14.98
CA ARG A 164 1.04 -0.62 -15.17
C ARG A 164 0.03 0.27 -15.88
N SER A 165 -0.84 -0.32 -16.70
CA SER A 165 -2.03 0.35 -17.24
C SER A 165 -3.14 0.43 -16.20
N ASP A 166 -3.98 1.44 -16.29
CA ASP A 166 -5.24 1.59 -15.54
C ASP A 166 -6.38 0.68 -16.01
N SER A 167 -6.20 0.01 -17.16
CA SER A 167 -7.22 -0.82 -17.81
C SER A 167 -7.04 -2.33 -17.62
N GLU A 168 -5.95 -2.75 -16.99
CA GLU A 168 -5.55 -4.16 -16.89
C GLU A 168 -5.46 -4.62 -15.41
N CYS A 169 -5.54 -5.94 -15.20
CA CYS A 169 -5.36 -6.56 -13.89
C CYS A 169 -3.95 -7.14 -13.74
N TYR A 170 -3.34 -7.02 -12.56
CA TYR A 170 -1.97 -7.45 -12.30
C TYR A 170 -1.86 -8.32 -11.06
N SER A 171 -0.78 -9.10 -10.99
CA SER A 171 -0.45 -9.93 -9.83
C SER A 171 -0.26 -9.05 -8.58
N TYR A 172 -0.83 -9.48 -7.46
CA TYR A 172 -0.74 -8.73 -6.21
C TYR A 172 -0.73 -9.65 -5.00
N LYS A 173 -0.39 -9.08 -3.85
CA LYS A 173 -0.43 -9.72 -2.54
C LYS A 173 -1.09 -8.81 -1.51
N VAL A 174 -1.62 -9.42 -0.46
CA VAL A 174 -2.07 -8.75 0.76
C VAL A 174 -1.29 -9.30 1.94
N ALA A 175 -0.60 -8.43 2.66
CA ALA A 175 0.10 -8.77 3.89
C ALA A 175 -0.71 -8.36 5.11
N TYR A 176 -0.69 -9.20 6.15
CA TYR A 176 -1.26 -8.91 7.45
C TYR A 176 -0.16 -8.56 8.46
N ILE A 177 -0.32 -7.42 9.14
CA ILE A 177 0.57 -6.98 10.21
C ILE A 177 -0.27 -6.84 11.48
N PRO A 178 -0.07 -7.73 12.47
CA PRO A 178 -0.74 -7.65 13.74
C PRO A 178 -0.44 -6.34 14.46
N HIS A 179 -1.38 -5.85 15.24
CA HIS A 179 -1.25 -4.64 16.03
C HIS A 179 0.01 -4.64 16.92
N ASP A 180 0.28 -5.76 17.57
CA ASP A 180 1.42 -5.91 18.48
C ASP A 180 2.76 -5.76 17.74
N ASP A 181 2.81 -6.09 16.45
CA ASP A 181 4.00 -5.92 15.62
C ASP A 181 4.24 -4.46 15.24
N ILE A 182 3.17 -3.64 15.18
CA ILE A 182 3.24 -2.23 14.75
C ILE A 182 4.08 -1.39 15.69
N GLU A 183 4.09 -1.73 16.98
CA GLU A 183 4.87 -1.05 17.99
C GLU A 183 6.38 -1.06 17.66
N ASN A 184 6.86 -2.07 16.93
CA ASN A 184 8.26 -2.16 16.50
C ASN A 184 8.60 -1.20 15.35
N TYR A 185 7.59 -0.60 14.72
CA TYR A 185 7.73 0.29 13.56
C TYR A 185 7.42 1.74 13.91
N ILE A 186 7.13 2.06 15.18
CA ILE A 186 6.85 3.42 15.62
C ILE A 186 8.13 4.26 15.55
N VAL A 187 8.06 5.38 14.85
CA VAL A 187 9.16 6.35 14.77
C VAL A 187 9.08 7.32 15.95
N SER A 188 10.24 7.78 16.46
CA SER A 188 10.25 8.72 17.58
C SER A 188 9.72 10.08 17.17
N GLU A 189 8.98 10.77 18.04
CA GLU A 189 8.50 12.15 17.76
C GLU A 189 9.65 13.17 17.66
N THR A 190 10.83 12.83 18.16
CA THR A 190 12.06 13.60 17.99
C THR A 190 12.67 13.45 16.60
N ASP A 191 12.20 12.47 15.82
CA ASP A 191 12.73 12.15 14.50
C ASP A 191 12.10 13.07 13.45
N THR A 192 12.80 14.18 13.19
CA THR A 192 12.77 14.98 11.95
C THR A 192 11.55 15.88 11.70
N VAL A 193 11.81 16.99 10.99
CA VAL A 193 10.82 17.96 10.47
C VAL A 193 9.70 17.26 9.69
N SER A 194 10.00 16.10 9.11
CA SER A 194 9.11 15.19 8.38
C SER A 194 7.88 14.72 9.13
N ILE A 195 8.03 14.25 10.37
CA ILE A 195 6.91 13.67 11.12
C ILE A 195 5.93 14.77 11.55
N GLN A 196 6.45 15.94 11.92
CA GLN A 196 5.64 17.11 12.22
C GLN A 196 4.87 17.60 10.98
N HIS A 197 5.54 17.62 9.81
CA HIS A 197 4.89 17.96 8.55
C HIS A 197 3.79 16.95 8.19
N LEU A 198 4.05 15.64 8.33
CA LEU A 198 3.03 14.61 8.10
C LEU A 198 1.81 14.81 9.00
N LYS A 199 2.02 15.06 10.30
CA LYS A 199 0.92 15.31 11.24
C LYS A 199 0.15 16.58 10.89
N ALA A 200 0.82 17.67 10.55
CA ALA A 200 0.17 18.93 10.19
C ALA A 200 -0.59 18.82 8.86
N TYR A 201 0.04 18.27 7.82
CA TYR A 201 -0.57 18.19 6.50
C TYR A 201 -1.63 17.10 6.42
N TYR A 202 -1.35 15.88 6.83
CA TYR A 202 -2.32 14.78 6.71
C TYR A 202 -3.25 14.69 7.91
N GLY A 203 -2.72 14.81 9.13
CA GLY A 203 -3.49 14.73 10.37
C GLY A 203 -4.51 15.86 10.51
N ASP A 204 -4.05 17.12 10.55
CA ASP A 204 -4.94 18.26 10.83
C ASP A 204 -5.96 18.50 9.71
N THR A 205 -5.58 18.28 8.45
CA THR A 205 -6.50 18.44 7.30
C THR A 205 -7.41 17.23 7.07
N ARG A 206 -7.19 16.13 7.80
CA ARG A 206 -7.92 14.86 7.67
C ARG A 206 -7.83 14.21 6.29
N VAL A 207 -6.72 14.42 5.57
CA VAL A 207 -6.44 13.68 4.33
C VAL A 207 -6.15 12.22 4.68
N GLN A 208 -6.91 11.30 4.07
CA GLN A 208 -6.87 9.86 4.40
C GLN A 208 -5.64 9.14 3.87
N ALA A 209 -5.16 9.53 2.69
CA ALA A 209 -4.02 8.89 2.06
C ALA A 209 -3.34 9.86 1.09
N GLY A 210 -2.07 9.61 0.80
CA GLY A 210 -1.33 10.35 -0.22
C GLY A 210 0.08 9.85 -0.36
N SER A 211 0.96 10.74 -0.78
CA SER A 211 2.39 10.49 -0.95
C SER A 211 3.17 11.70 -0.52
N ILE A 212 4.35 11.49 0.06
CA ILE A 212 5.27 12.56 0.43
C ILE A 212 6.67 12.26 -0.06
N ASN A 213 7.33 13.24 -0.65
CA ASN A 213 8.73 13.09 -1.02
C ASN A 213 9.63 13.28 0.19
N PRO A 214 10.56 12.35 0.53
CA PRO A 214 11.53 12.55 1.60
C PRO A 214 12.34 13.86 1.44
N LEU A 215 12.53 14.36 0.22
CA LEU A 215 13.20 15.63 -0.01
C LEU A 215 12.34 16.85 0.37
N ASP A 216 11.01 16.76 0.25
CA ASP A 216 10.08 17.85 0.64
C ASP A 216 10.03 18.06 2.16
N ILE A 217 10.57 17.10 2.92
CA ILE A 217 10.58 17.08 4.39
C ILE A 217 11.95 17.33 5.01
N GLY A 218 12.93 17.76 4.20
CA GLY A 218 14.21 18.25 4.69
C GLY A 218 15.28 17.18 4.90
N TYR A 219 15.16 16.00 4.28
CA TYR A 219 16.34 15.14 4.08
C TYR A 219 17.37 15.91 3.25
N SER A 220 18.56 16.10 3.81
CA SER A 220 19.63 16.86 3.14
C SER A 220 19.94 16.23 1.78
N PRO A 221 19.93 17.02 0.69
CA PRO A 221 20.36 16.56 -0.63
C PRO A 221 21.77 15.96 -0.61
N ASP A 222 22.64 16.29 0.35
CA ASP A 222 24.04 15.86 0.34
C ASP A 222 24.23 14.34 0.50
N ALA A 223 23.26 13.61 1.06
CA ALA A 223 23.31 12.15 1.18
C ALA A 223 22.78 11.41 -0.07
N LEU A 224 21.96 12.07 -0.89
CA LEU A 224 21.36 11.51 -2.11
C LEU A 224 22.00 12.07 -3.41
N ALA A 225 22.62 13.24 -3.34
CA ALA A 225 23.20 13.95 -4.49
C ALA A 225 24.66 13.58 -4.77
N GLN A 226 25.36 12.88 -3.86
CA GLN A 226 26.74 12.45 -4.12
C GLN A 226 26.86 11.14 -4.89
N GLU A 227 25.83 10.30 -4.96
CA GLU A 227 25.88 9.04 -5.72
C GLU A 227 25.02 9.01 -6.98
N VAL A 228 24.07 9.93 -7.17
CA VAL A 228 23.25 9.95 -8.38
C VAL A 228 23.08 11.35 -8.93
N ASN A 229 23.62 11.57 -10.13
CA ASN A 229 23.42 12.80 -10.91
C ASN A 229 21.91 13.01 -11.14
N THR A 230 21.30 13.90 -10.35
CA THR A 230 20.30 14.91 -10.74
C THR A 230 18.93 14.51 -11.32
N SER A 231 18.36 13.32 -11.06
CA SER A 231 16.99 13.02 -11.53
C SER A 231 16.01 12.45 -10.49
N LEU A 232 16.46 12.09 -9.30
CA LEU A 232 15.68 11.28 -8.35
C LEU A 232 14.90 12.11 -7.33
N ALA A 233 14.56 13.34 -7.70
CA ALA A 233 13.84 14.30 -6.87
C ALA A 233 12.39 13.91 -6.57
N PHE A 234 12.02 12.62 -6.63
CA PHE A 234 10.62 12.13 -6.60
C PHE A 234 10.43 10.80 -5.88
N ALA A 235 11.44 10.27 -5.18
CA ALA A 235 11.19 9.21 -4.21
C ALA A 235 10.09 9.74 -3.30
N ALA A 236 8.94 9.10 -3.21
CA ALA A 236 7.91 9.51 -2.28
C ALA A 236 7.42 8.26 -1.54
N CYS A 237 7.24 8.36 -0.23
CA CYS A 237 6.67 7.29 0.56
C CYS A 237 5.15 7.44 0.54
N TYR A 238 4.43 6.33 0.63
CA TYR A 238 2.99 6.39 0.84
C TYR A 238 2.68 6.94 2.22
N VAL A 239 1.56 7.65 2.34
CA VAL A 239 1.01 8.08 3.63
C VAL A 239 -0.38 7.49 3.76
N ALA A 240 -0.62 6.80 4.87
CA ALA A 240 -1.94 6.30 5.26
C ALA A 240 -2.33 6.93 6.60
N ASN A 241 -3.47 7.62 6.64
CA ASN A 241 -3.94 8.33 7.83
C ASN A 241 -5.17 7.64 8.43
N LEU A 242 -4.90 6.75 9.38
CA LEU A 242 -5.90 6.00 10.12
C LEU A 242 -6.62 6.87 11.16
N GLU A 243 -6.06 8.03 11.50
CA GLU A 243 -6.67 9.00 12.42
C GLU A 243 -8.02 9.55 11.92
N THR A 244 -8.31 9.39 10.63
CA THR A 244 -9.55 9.86 10.00
C THR A 244 -10.77 8.98 10.27
N PHE A 245 -10.59 7.78 10.83
CA PHE A 245 -11.66 6.78 11.06
C PHE A 245 -12.24 6.80 12.49
N LYS A 246 -12.25 7.98 13.12
CA LYS A 246 -12.82 8.24 14.45
C LYS A 246 -14.33 8.48 14.42
#